data_AF-A0A382PR80-F1
#
_entry.id   AF-A0A382PR80-F1
#
_cell.length_a   1.000
_cell.length_b   1.000
_cell.length_c   1.000
_cell.angle_alpha   90.00
_cell.angle_beta   90.00
_cell.angle_gamma   90.00
#
_symmetry.space_group_name_H-M   'P 1'
#
loop_
_entity.id
_entity.type
_entity.pdbx_description
1 polymer ?
#
loop_
_entity_poly.entity_id
_entity_poly.type
_entity_poly.pdbx_seq_one_letter_code
_entity_poly.pdbx_strand_id
1 'polypeptide(L)'
;MEGNAKSLCSLKVRICDALKWLADGFHKRHNPSMKPYALLKPQMRYEAQGDSLIVQLRKHPILYRDYLAPSTLDKLNSTLQRPDISDDFRAQIQG
;
A
#
# COMPACT_ATOMS: atom_id res chain seq x y z
N MET A 1 -33.02 15.15 -9.25
CA MET A 1 -31.83 15.95 -8.93
C MET A 1 -30.60 15.21 -9.40
N GLU A 2 -30.25 15.34 -10.68
CA GLU A 2 -29.05 14.72 -11.26
C GLU A 2 -27.88 15.69 -11.14
N GLY A 3 -27.11 15.49 -10.07
CA GLY A 3 -25.93 16.29 -9.75
C GLY A 3 -24.70 15.73 -10.45
N ASN A 4 -24.30 16.44 -11.50
CA ASN A 4 -23.12 16.32 -12.33
C ASN A 4 -21.79 16.40 -11.52
N ALA A 5 -21.49 15.43 -10.64
CA ALA A 5 -20.22 15.33 -9.85
C ALA A 5 -20.03 14.02 -9.04
N LYS A 6 -20.94 13.04 -9.12
CA LYS A 6 -21.16 12.01 -8.08
C LYS A 6 -20.88 10.55 -8.49
N SER A 7 -20.01 10.27 -9.47
CA SER A 7 -19.67 8.87 -9.77
C SER A 7 -18.51 8.37 -8.90
N LEU A 8 -18.59 7.12 -8.45
CA LEU A 8 -17.52 6.48 -7.66
C LEU A 8 -16.20 6.40 -8.43
N CYS A 9 -16.25 6.26 -9.75
CA CYS A 9 -15.06 6.36 -10.61
C CYS A 9 -14.40 7.74 -10.52
N SER A 10 -15.19 8.82 -10.53
CA SER A 10 -14.67 10.19 -10.34
C SER A 10 -14.08 10.40 -8.95
N LEU A 11 -14.69 9.81 -7.92
CA LEU A 11 -14.14 9.85 -6.55
C LEU A 11 -12.80 9.11 -6.46
N LYS A 12 -12.72 7.91 -7.03
CA LYS A 12 -11.47 7.12 -7.11
C LYS A 12 -10.33 7.91 -7.75
N VAL A 13 -10.58 8.56 -8.90
CA VAL A 13 -9.55 9.35 -9.60
C VAL A 13 -9.05 10.50 -8.72
N ARG A 14 -9.96 11.26 -8.10
CA ARG A 14 -9.60 12.38 -7.22
C ARG A 14 -8.76 11.96 -6.02
N ILE A 15 -9.08 10.82 -5.40
CA ILE A 15 -8.29 10.26 -4.29
C ILE A 15 -6.88 9.87 -4.76
N CYS A 16 -6.79 9.20 -5.92
CA CYS A 16 -5.50 8.84 -6.50
C CYS A 16 -4.64 10.07 -6.84
N ASP A 17 -5.25 11.13 -7.40
CA ASP A 17 -4.56 12.38 -7.73
C ASP A 17 -4.09 13.12 -6.47
N ALA A 18 -4.90 13.16 -5.41
CA ALA A 18 -4.52 13.75 -4.13
C ALA A 18 -3.32 13.01 -3.51
N LEU A 19 -3.34 11.67 -3.50
CA LEU A 19 -2.21 10.86 -3.02
C LEU A 19 -0.96 11.06 -3.88
N LYS A 20 -1.12 11.19 -5.20
CA LYS A 20 0.00 11.52 -6.10
C LYS A 20 0.58 12.89 -5.79
N TRP A 21 -0.25 13.91 -5.58
CA TRP A 21 0.19 15.26 -5.23
C TRP A 21 0.97 15.29 -3.91
N LEU A 22 0.50 14.55 -2.90
CA LEU A 22 1.20 14.41 -1.62
C LEU A 22 2.55 13.70 -1.77
N ALA A 23 2.60 12.57 -2.47
CA ALA A 23 3.84 11.84 -2.73
C ALA A 23 4.85 12.67 -3.54
N ASP A 24 4.37 13.39 -4.56
CA ASP A 24 5.17 14.32 -5.34
C ASP A 24 5.72 15.47 -4.49
N GLY A 25 5.06 15.84 -3.38
CA GLY A 25 5.60 16.82 -2.45
C GLY A 25 6.85 16.37 -1.71
N PHE A 26 6.99 15.07 -1.44
CA PHE A 26 8.25 14.54 -0.94
C PHE A 26 9.30 14.43 -2.06
N HIS A 27 8.95 13.82 -3.20
CA HIS A 27 9.93 13.51 -4.25
C HIS A 27 10.37 14.71 -5.09
N LYS A 28 9.44 15.60 -5.45
CA LYS A 28 9.68 16.71 -6.38
C LYS A 28 9.84 18.05 -5.68
N ARG A 29 9.15 18.23 -4.53
CA ARG A 29 9.20 19.47 -3.75
C ARG A 29 10.12 19.37 -2.53
N HIS A 30 10.80 18.23 -2.36
CA HIS A 30 11.74 17.95 -1.28
C HIS A 30 11.19 18.27 0.13
N ASN A 31 9.88 18.11 0.35
CA ASN A 31 9.26 18.41 1.63
C ASN A 31 9.28 17.16 2.54
N PRO A 32 10.12 17.13 3.60
CA PRO A 32 10.27 15.93 4.42
C PRO A 32 9.01 15.57 5.21
N SER A 33 8.15 16.55 5.53
CA SER A 33 6.88 16.28 6.22
C SER A 33 5.90 15.46 5.37
N MET A 34 6.13 15.38 4.05
CA MET A 34 5.31 14.57 3.14
C MET A 34 5.84 13.14 2.95
N LYS A 35 6.96 12.77 3.59
CA LYS A 35 7.53 11.41 3.55
C LYS A 35 6.51 10.31 3.88
N PRO A 36 5.63 10.44 4.89
CA PRO A 36 4.63 9.41 5.18
C PRO A 36 3.69 9.13 4.01
N TYR A 37 3.27 10.17 3.28
CA TYR A 37 2.35 10.01 2.14
C TYR A 37 3.02 9.40 0.92
N ALA A 38 4.30 9.70 0.70
CA ALA A 38 5.10 9.06 -0.34
C ALA A 38 5.26 7.55 -0.11
N LEU A 39 5.41 7.13 1.15
CA LEU A 39 5.46 5.72 1.54
C LEU A 39 4.08 5.04 1.46
N LEU A 40 3.01 5.77 1.77
CA LEU A 40 1.65 5.23 1.80
C LEU A 40 1.07 4.99 0.40
N LYS A 41 1.31 5.91 -0.55
CA LYS A 41 0.75 5.83 -1.91
C LYS A 41 0.97 4.46 -2.60
N PRO A 42 2.18 3.88 -2.66
CA PRO A 42 2.39 2.57 -3.28
C PRO A 42 1.73 1.41 -2.51
N GLN A 43 1.38 1.62 -1.23
CA GLN A 43 0.72 0.63 -0.38
C GLN A 43 -0.80 0.65 -0.52
N MET A 44 -1.39 1.65 -1.18
CA MET A 44 -2.85 1.76 -1.32
C MET A 44 -3.28 1.56 -2.78
N ARG A 45 -4.30 0.73 -2.98
CA ARG A 45 -5.01 0.58 -4.24
C ARG A 45 -6.50 0.84 -4.03
N TYR A 46 -7.10 1.61 -4.94
CA TYR A 46 -8.51 1.94 -4.90
C TYR A 46 -9.25 1.26 -6.06
N GLU A 47 -10.39 0.66 -5.75
CA GLU A 47 -11.26 -0.01 -6.70
C GLU A 47 -12.69 0.46 -6.49
N ALA A 48 -13.38 0.79 -7.59
CA ALA A 48 -14.80 1.13 -7.54
C ALA A 48 -15.58 -0.11 -7.97
N GLN A 49 -16.45 -0.63 -7.11
CA GLN A 49 -17.25 -1.82 -7.36
C GLN A 49 -18.70 -1.56 -6.92
N GLY A 50 -19.63 -1.56 -7.89
CA GLY A 50 -21.02 -1.17 -7.64
C GLY A 50 -21.10 0.22 -7.01
N ASP A 51 -21.79 0.31 -5.88
CA ASP A 51 -21.94 1.54 -5.08
C ASP A 51 -20.88 1.70 -3.98
N SER A 52 -19.79 0.93 -4.04
CA SER A 52 -18.71 0.95 -3.03
C SER A 52 -17.35 1.35 -3.60
N LEU A 53 -16.57 2.05 -2.80
CA LEU A 53 -15.13 2.28 -3.01
C LEU A 53 -14.34 1.36 -2.07
N ILE A 54 -13.60 0.44 -2.64
CA ILE A 54 -12.78 -0.53 -1.91
C ILE A 54 -11.35 -0.01 -1.83
N VAL A 55 -10.82 0.04 -0.61
CA VAL A 55 -9.42 0.35 -0.32
C VAL A 55 -8.69 -0.96 -0.06
N GLN A 56 -7.76 -1.30 -0.95
CA GLN A 56 -6.87 -2.45 -0.80
C GLN A 56 -5.51 -1.96 -0.33
N LEU A 57 -5.12 -2.37 0.87
CA LEU A 57 -3.75 -2.22 1.34
C LEU A 57 -2.91 -3.33 0.73
N ARG A 58 -1.95 -2.96 -0.12
CA ARG A 58 -0.91 -3.89 -0.57
C ARG A 58 -0.12 -4.30 0.66
N LYS A 59 -0.29 -5.57 1.05
CA LYS A 59 0.43 -6.17 2.17
C LYS A 59 1.92 -6.21 1.79
N HIS A 60 2.71 -5.26 2.29
CA HIS A 60 4.13 -5.51 2.48
C HIS A 60 4.24 -6.41 3.71
N PRO A 61 4.72 -7.65 3.60
CA PRO A 61 4.76 -8.56 4.74
C PRO A 61 5.60 -8.00 5.90
N ILE A 62 6.57 -7.13 5.56
CA ILE A 62 7.52 -6.46 6.44
C ILE A 62 6.82 -5.67 7.56
N LEU A 63 5.78 -4.89 7.23
CA LEU A 63 5.15 -3.98 8.19
C LEU A 63 4.23 -4.68 9.19
N TYR A 64 3.85 -5.92 8.90
CA TYR A 64 2.93 -6.69 9.74
C TYR A 64 3.62 -7.80 10.51
N ARG A 65 4.94 -8.02 10.29
CA ARG A 65 5.70 -9.11 10.91
C ARG A 65 5.56 -9.09 12.43
N ASP A 66 5.69 -7.93 13.04
CA ASP A 66 5.61 -7.75 14.50
C ASP A 66 4.19 -7.97 15.05
N TYR A 67 3.18 -7.94 14.18
CA TYR A 67 1.77 -8.16 14.51
C TYR A 67 1.30 -9.57 14.16
N LEU A 68 2.17 -10.44 13.62
CA LEU A 68 1.84 -11.82 13.32
C LEU A 68 1.75 -12.63 14.62
N ALA A 69 0.74 -13.50 14.69
CA ALA A 69 0.72 -14.52 15.73
C ALA A 69 1.98 -15.40 15.64
N PRO A 70 2.54 -15.89 16.77
CA PRO A 70 3.78 -16.66 16.78
C PRO A 70 3.79 -17.83 15.78
N SER A 71 2.69 -18.57 15.69
CA SER A 71 2.52 -19.70 14.76
C SER A 71 2.56 -19.30 13.27
N THR A 72 2.21 -18.05 12.96
CA THR A 72 2.27 -17.49 11.60
C THR A 72 3.68 -16.99 11.30
N LEU A 73 4.36 -16.43 12.30
CA LEU A 73 5.74 -16.01 12.21
C LEU A 73 6.70 -17.20 12.00
N ASP A 74 6.46 -18.33 12.68
CA ASP A 74 7.22 -19.57 12.49
C ASP A 74 7.05 -20.14 11.08
N LYS A 75 5.82 -20.16 10.56
CA LYS A 75 5.53 -20.57 9.18
C LYS A 75 6.21 -19.66 8.16
N LEU A 76 6.20 -18.35 8.40
CA LEU A 76 6.87 -17.38 7.55
C LEU A 76 8.38 -17.64 7.55
N ASN A 77 9.00 -17.77 8.73
CA ASN A 77 10.43 -18.05 8.85
C ASN A 77 10.81 -19.37 8.16
N SER A 78 10.04 -20.44 8.35
CA SER A 78 10.26 -21.72 7.65
C SER A 78 10.15 -21.58 6.13
N THR A 79 9.17 -20.82 5.65
CA THR A 79 8.98 -20.56 4.21
C THR A 79 10.17 -19.80 3.63
N LEU A 80 10.69 -18.79 4.34
CA LEU A 80 11.86 -18.01 3.92
C LEU A 80 13.15 -18.84 3.87
N GLN A 81 13.24 -19.97 4.58
CA GLN A 81 14.41 -20.85 4.51
C GLN A 81 14.43 -21.72 3.24
N ARG A 82 13.31 -21.84 2.52
CA ARG A 82 13.23 -22.73 1.36
C ARG A 82 14.09 -22.24 0.18
N PRO A 83 14.82 -23.13 -0.50
CA PRO A 83 15.79 -22.76 -1.53
C PRO A 83 15.16 -22.15 -2.80
N ASP A 84 13.84 -22.29 -3.00
CA ASP A 84 13.08 -21.70 -4.11
C ASP A 84 12.77 -20.20 -3.90
N ILE A 85 13.02 -19.67 -2.71
CA ILE A 85 12.81 -18.25 -2.39
C ILE A 85 14.09 -17.47 -2.64
N SER A 86 14.01 -16.46 -3.51
CA SER A 86 15.15 -15.61 -3.86
C SER A 86 15.70 -14.82 -2.68
N ASP A 87 17.02 -14.59 -2.69
CA ASP A 87 17.71 -13.81 -1.67
C ASP A 87 17.20 -12.37 -1.58
N ASP A 88 16.83 -11.77 -2.71
CA ASP A 88 16.20 -10.44 -2.76
C ASP A 88 14.87 -10.40 -2.00
N PHE A 89 14.05 -11.45 -2.13
CA PHE A 89 12.79 -11.54 -1.41
C PHE A 89 13.04 -11.81 0.08
N ARG A 90 14.03 -12.64 0.43
CA ARG A 90 14.43 -12.84 1.84
C ARG A 90 14.89 -11.53 2.48
N ALA A 91 15.75 -10.76 1.80
CA ALA A 91 16.26 -9.48 2.26
C ALA A 91 15.14 -8.46 2.46
N GLN A 92 14.16 -8.41 1.55
CA GLN A 92 12.97 -7.56 1.73
C GLN A 92 12.21 -7.93 3.00
N ILE A 93 12.05 -9.21 3.34
CA ILE A 93 11.27 -9.64 4.49
C ILE A 93 12.04 -9.55 5.82
N GLN A 94 13.36 -9.71 5.76
CA GLN A 94 14.24 -9.68 6.94
C GLN A 94 14.52 -8.25 7.42
N GLY A 95 14.67 -7.28 6.51
CA GLY A 95 14.85 -5.86 6.84
C GLY A 95 16.24 -5.55 7.37
#